data_AF-A0A958UWI4-F1
#
_entry.id   AF-A0A958UWI4-F1
#
_cell.length_a   1.000
_cell.length_b   1.000
_cell.length_c   1.000
_cell.angle_alpha   90.00
_cell.angle_beta   90.00
_cell.angle_gamma   90.00
#
_symmetry.space_group_name_H-M   'P 1'
#
loop_
_entity.id
_entity.type
_entity.pdbx_description
1 polymer ?
#
loop_
_entity_poly.entity_id
_entity_poly.type
_entity_poly.pdbx_seq_one_letter_code
_entity_poly.pdbx_strand_id
1 'polypeptide(L)'
;LAVMKMNSELGYRPVPFSELTTDQTFWNGCQTCKNYDILQRTEQKMCLCTGMLYDPAAIEKKKEIDIKPVKEKVFMRLKRLKQSMFLKKEEK
;
A
#
# COMPACT_ATOMS: atom_id res chain seq x y z
N LEU A 1 15.63 6.75 2.09
CA LEU A 1 14.24 6.32 2.38
C LEU A 1 13.45 5.84 1.15
N ALA A 2 14.03 5.80 -0.06
CA ALA A 2 13.30 5.38 -1.28
C ALA A 2 12.69 3.97 -1.18
N VAL A 3 13.42 3.01 -0.62
CA VAL A 3 12.92 1.63 -0.41
C VAL A 3 11.72 1.60 0.54
N MET A 4 11.75 2.36 1.63
CA MET A 4 10.62 2.40 2.57
C MET A 4 9.38 3.01 1.92
N LYS A 5 9.55 4.07 1.13
CA LYS A 5 8.46 4.68 0.37
C LYS A 5 7.86 3.69 -0.62
N MET A 6 8.70 3.01 -1.40
CA MET A 6 8.28 1.98 -2.34
C MET A 6 7.50 0.85 -1.64
N ASN A 7 8.00 0.34 -0.51
CA ASN A 7 7.33 -0.71 0.25
C ASN A 7 5.97 -0.25 0.78
N SER A 8 5.86 0.99 1.26
CA SER A 8 4.57 1.54 1.70
C SER A 8 3.59 1.73 0.55
N GLU A 9 4.05 2.13 -0.63
CA GLU A 9 3.22 2.23 -1.85
C GLU A 9 2.71 0.85 -2.30
N LEU A 10 3.53 -0.19 -2.14
CA LEU A 10 3.15 -1.59 -2.35
C LEU A 10 2.24 -2.14 -1.23
N GLY A 11 1.96 -1.37 -0.18
CA GLY A 11 1.03 -1.75 0.89
C GLY A 11 1.67 -2.48 2.07
N TYR A 12 3.00 -2.50 2.17
CA TYR A 12 3.67 -2.97 3.37
C TYR A 12 3.56 -1.92 4.49
N ARG A 13 3.28 -2.38 5.71
CA ARG A 13 3.25 -1.55 6.93
C ARG A 13 4.38 -1.94 7.88
N PRO A 14 5.01 -0.98 8.58
CA PRO A 14 5.95 -1.30 9.64
C PRO A 14 5.22 -1.97 10.82
N VAL A 15 5.84 -2.97 11.41
CA VAL A 15 5.28 -3.74 12.54
C VAL A 15 6.34 -3.99 13.61
N PRO A 16 5.96 -4.18 14.88
CA PRO A 16 6.87 -4.69 15.89
C PRO A 16 7.34 -6.12 15.56
N PHE A 17 8.51 -6.51 16.07
CA PHE A 17 9.07 -7.85 15.84
C PHE A 17 8.17 -8.98 16.35
N SER A 18 7.37 -8.72 17.40
CA SER A 18 6.40 -9.69 17.93
C SER A 18 5.28 -10.06 16.95
N GLU A 19 5.03 -9.23 15.92
CA GLU A 19 4.06 -9.52 14.86
C GLU A 19 4.68 -10.27 13.67
N LEU A 20 6.01 -10.39 13.60
CA LEU A 20 6.67 -11.10 12.50
C LEU A 20 6.48 -12.62 12.61
N THR A 21 6.73 -13.31 11.50
CA THR A 21 6.61 -14.77 11.43
C THR A 21 7.58 -15.48 12.36
N THR A 22 7.20 -16.68 12.81
CA THR A 22 8.07 -17.60 13.55
C THR A 22 8.81 -18.58 12.63
N ASP A 23 8.62 -18.49 11.31
CA ASP A 23 9.26 -19.36 10.33
C ASP A 23 10.77 -19.10 10.25
N GLN A 24 11.57 -20.13 10.58
CA GLN A 24 13.02 -20.06 10.53
C GLN A 24 13.56 -19.82 9.10
N THR A 25 12.84 -20.24 8.06
CA THR A 25 13.21 -20.00 6.66
C THR A 25 13.29 -18.51 6.36
N PHE A 26 12.35 -17.73 6.90
CA PHE A 26 12.37 -16.26 6.80
C PHE A 26 13.60 -15.68 7.51
N TRP A 27 13.86 -16.12 8.76
CA TRP A 27 14.98 -15.62 9.56
C TRP A 27 16.36 -16.02 9.02
N ASN A 28 16.45 -17.14 8.30
CA ASN A 28 17.65 -17.56 7.60
C ASN A 28 18.03 -16.57 6.49
N GLY A 29 17.06 -15.86 5.90
CA GLY A 29 17.33 -14.77 4.97
C GLY A 29 18.13 -13.61 5.58
N CYS A 30 18.10 -13.45 6.91
CA CYS A 30 18.85 -12.41 7.60
C CYS A 30 20.33 -12.73 7.80
N GLN A 31 20.81 -13.94 7.47
CA GLN A 31 22.21 -14.37 7.71
C GLN A 31 23.27 -13.49 7.05
N THR A 32 22.92 -12.83 5.95
CA THR A 32 23.82 -11.91 5.22
C THR A 32 23.77 -10.47 5.75
N CYS A 33 22.86 -10.18 6.68
CA CYS A 33 22.70 -8.85 7.26
C CYS A 33 23.85 -8.54 8.24
N LYS A 34 24.34 -7.29 8.22
CA LYS A 34 25.36 -6.82 9.17
C LYS A 34 24.96 -6.96 10.64
N ASN A 35 23.65 -6.97 10.93
CA ASN A 35 23.09 -7.03 12.28
C ASN A 35 22.62 -8.45 12.68
N TYR A 36 23.02 -9.48 11.93
CA TYR A 36 22.55 -10.85 12.18
C TYR A 36 22.94 -11.36 13.57
N ASP A 37 24.09 -10.93 14.09
CA ASP A 37 24.54 -11.24 15.45
C ASP A 37 23.56 -10.76 16.54
N ILE A 38 22.98 -9.57 16.36
CA ILE A 38 21.96 -9.01 17.27
C ILE A 38 20.70 -9.87 17.22
N LEU A 39 20.27 -10.25 16.01
CA LEU A 39 19.12 -11.12 15.83
C LEU A 39 19.31 -12.48 16.54
N GLN A 40 20.52 -13.06 16.46
CA GLN A 40 20.83 -14.32 17.14
C GLN A 40 20.84 -14.19 18.66
N ARG A 41 21.54 -13.18 19.21
CA ARG A 41 21.66 -12.95 20.66
C ARG A 41 20.32 -12.66 21.35
N THR A 42 19.37 -12.14 20.59
CA THR A 42 18.03 -11.80 21.08
C THR A 42 17.00 -12.88 20.77
N GLU A 43 17.43 -14.03 20.25
CA GLU A 43 16.53 -15.14 19.88
C GLU A 43 15.41 -14.67 18.94
N GLN A 44 15.74 -13.81 17.97
CA GLN A 44 14.82 -13.27 16.96
C GLN A 44 13.72 -12.35 17.53
N LYS A 45 13.79 -11.97 18.81
CA LYS A 45 12.79 -11.11 19.46
C LYS A 45 12.97 -9.63 19.10
N MET A 46 14.15 -9.21 18.64
CA MET A 46 14.44 -7.83 18.23
C MET A 46 15.67 -7.74 17.31
N CYS A 47 15.73 -6.70 16.47
CA CYS A 47 16.92 -6.35 15.69
C CYS A 47 16.89 -4.85 15.36
N LEU A 48 18.02 -4.28 14.92
CA LEU A 48 18.10 -2.89 14.47
C LEU A 48 17.42 -2.65 13.10
N CYS A 49 16.98 -3.72 12.43
CA CYS A 49 16.22 -3.65 11.19
C CYS A 49 14.75 -3.25 11.46
N THR A 50 14.06 -2.76 10.44
CA THR A 50 12.60 -2.51 10.51
C THR A 50 11.86 -3.71 9.91
N GLY A 51 11.01 -4.36 10.69
CA GLY A 51 10.07 -5.36 10.21
C GLY A 51 8.90 -4.71 9.49
N MET A 52 8.48 -5.29 8.36
CA MET A 52 7.28 -4.86 7.64
C MET A 52 6.43 -6.06 7.24
N LEU A 53 5.11 -5.91 7.25
CA LEU A 53 4.14 -6.92 6.81
C LEU A 53 3.27 -6.39 5.68
N TYR A 54 2.92 -7.29 4.77
CA TYR A 54 1.95 -7.07 3.72
C TYR A 54 0.64 -7.76 4.09
N ASP A 55 -0.47 -7.01 4.03
CA ASP A 55 -1.82 -7.53 4.24
C ASP A 55 -2.65 -7.27 2.96
N PRO A 56 -2.92 -8.31 2.15
CA PRO A 56 -3.72 -8.17 0.94
C PRO A 56 -5.14 -7.62 1.22
N ALA A 57 -5.76 -8.05 2.32
CA ALA A 57 -7.13 -7.67 2.66
C ALA A 57 -7.22 -6.18 3.04
N ALA A 58 -6.16 -5.61 3.60
CA ALA A 58 -6.10 -4.18 3.89
C ALA A 58 -6.08 -3.31 2.61
N ILE A 59 -5.53 -3.82 1.51
CA ILE A 59 -5.48 -3.12 0.22
C ILE A 59 -6.83 -3.17 -0.48
N GLU A 60 -7.52 -4.31 -0.44
CA GLU A 60 -8.86 -4.44 -1.01
C GLU A 60 -9.85 -3.46 -0.36
N LYS A 61 -9.82 -3.34 0.98
CA LYS A 61 -10.61 -2.35 1.71
C LYS A 61 -10.30 -0.92 1.30
N LYS A 62 -9.03 -0.57 1.05
CA LYS A 62 -8.67 0.77 0.54
C LYS A 62 -9.25 1.04 -0.85
N LYS A 63 -9.21 0.05 -1.75
CA LYS A 63 -9.80 0.18 -3.10
C LYS A 63 -11.31 0.43 -3.04
N GLU A 64 -12.02 -0.25 -2.14
CA GLU A 64 -13.46 0.00 -1.93
C GLU A 64 -13.75 1.43 -1.45
N ILE A 65 -12.91 1.98 -0.57
CA ILE A 65 -13.07 3.34 -0.03
C ILE A 65 -12.79 4.43 -1.09
N ASP A 66 -11.86 4.18 -2.02
CA ASP A 66 -11.49 5.14 -3.07
C ASP A 66 -12.50 5.19 -4.23
N ILE A 67 -13.35 4.16 -4.40
CA ILE A 67 -14.49 4.21 -5.33
C ILE A 67 -15.64 4.98 -4.64
N LYS A 68 -15.46 6.29 -4.41
CA LYS A 68 -16.58 7.13 -4.00
C LYS A 68 -17.52 7.31 -5.19
N PRO A 69 -18.81 6.95 -5.07
CA PRO A 69 -19.76 7.14 -6.15
C PRO A 69 -19.84 8.64 -6.51
N VAL A 70 -19.56 8.96 -7.78
CA VAL A 70 -19.70 10.33 -8.27
C VAL A 70 -21.18 10.72 -8.14
N LYS A 71 -21.46 11.80 -7.42
CA LYS A 71 -22.83 12.30 -7.27
C LYS A 71 -23.46 12.51 -8.64
N GLU A 72 -24.59 11.86 -8.90
CA GLU A 72 -25.25 11.85 -10.21
C GLU A 72 -25.53 13.26 -10.76
N LYS A 73 -25.89 14.21 -9.88
CA LYS A 73 -26.08 15.63 -10.23
C LYS A 73 -24.82 16.28 -10.80
N VAL A 74 -23.65 15.95 -10.26
CA VAL A 74 -22.34 16.48 -10.72
C VAL A 74 -22.01 15.89 -12.08
N PHE A 75 -22.19 14.57 -12.26
CA PHE A 75 -22.02 13.91 -13.55
C PHE A 75 -22.92 14.50 -14.63
N MET A 76 -24.21 14.69 -14.34
CA MET A 76 -25.17 15.27 -15.28
C MET A 76 -24.85 16.74 -15.62
N ARG A 77 -24.29 17.51 -14.68
CA ARG A 77 -23.83 18.89 -14.95
C ARG A 77 -22.62 18.89 -15.88
N LEU A 78 -21.61 18.06 -15.62
CA LEU A 78 -20.43 17.92 -16.47
C LEU A 78 -20.80 17.41 -17.88
N LYS A 79 -21.75 16.47 -17.98
CA LYS A 79 -22.28 15.97 -19.25
C LYS A 79 -22.91 17.10 -20.07
N ARG A 80 -23.75 17.93 -19.44
CA ARG A 80 -24.38 19.09 -20.10
C ARG A 80 -23.36 20.12 -20.60
N LEU A 81 -22.35 20.43 -19.78
CA LEU A 81 -21.25 21.34 -20.19
C LEU A 81 -20.46 20.80 -21.38
N LYS A 82 -20.15 19.49 -21.38
CA LYS A 82 -19.48 18.85 -22.52
C LYS A 82 -20.35 18.92 -23.78
N GLN A 83 -21.65 18.66 -23.65
CA GLN A 83 -22.58 18.75 -24.77
C GLN A 83 -22.66 20.16 -25.33
N SER A 84 -22.77 21.20 -24.50
CA SER A 84 -22.84 22.59 -24.96
C SER A 84 -21.55 23.08 -25.64
N MET A 85 -20.40 22.52 -25.29
CA MET A 85 -19.11 22.94 -25.86
C MET A 85 -18.72 22.19 -27.14
N PHE A 86 -19.04 20.90 -27.24
CA PHE A 86 -18.58 20.04 -28.33
C PHE A 86 -19.67 19.63 -29.32
N LEU A 87 -20.94 19.65 -28.91
CA LEU A 87 -22.07 19.48 -29.83
C LEU A 87 -22.58 20.88 -30.18
N LYS A 88 -21.79 21.65 -30.95
CA LYS A 88 -22.38 22.72 -31.75
C LYS A 88 -23.37 22.03 -32.68
N LYS A 89 -24.65 22.32 -32.47
CA LYS A 89 -25.74 21.92 -33.36
C LYS A 89 -25.32 22.34 -34.76
N GLU A 90 -25.14 21.40 -35.69
CA GLU A 90 -25.09 21.75 -37.11
C GLU A 90 -26.45 22.40 -37.41
N GLU A 91 -26.44 23.72 -37.56
CA GLU A 91 -27.61 24.46 -38.04
C GLU A 91 -27.80 24.06 -39.50
N LYS A 92 -28.92 23.39 -39.75
CA LYS A 92 -29.36 22.99 -41.08
C LYS A 92 -30.10 24.15 -41.76
#